data_AF-A0AAW2UGG8-F1
#
_entry.id   AF-A0AAW2UGG8-F1
#
_cell.length_a   1.000
_cell.length_b   1.000
_cell.length_c   1.000
_cell.angle_alpha   90.00
_cell.angle_beta   90.00
_cell.angle_gamma   90.00
#
_symmetry.space_group_name_H-M   'P 1'
#
loop_
_entity.id
_entity.type
_entity.pdbx_description
1 polymer ?
#
loop_
_entity_poly.entity_id
_entity_poly.type
_entity_poly.pdbx_seq_one_letter_code
_entity_poly.pdbx_strand_id
1 'polypeptide(L)'
;MELGEGCPLLKDIVISHCRQITDIGVSYLARKCTLLESCHMVYCPGITEAGVATMVTTCSRIKKVLVEKWKVSARTKRRAGSIINYLCVDL
;
A
#
# COMPACT_ATOMS: atom_id res chain seq x y z
N MET A 1 -0.32 16.00 -10.79
CA MET A 1 -0.86 14.70 -11.24
C MET A 1 -0.90 13.81 -10.02
N GLU A 2 -2.09 13.37 -9.62
CA GLU A 2 -2.28 12.55 -8.42
C GLU A 2 -2.06 11.07 -8.77
N LEU A 3 -1.51 10.28 -7.83
CA LEU A 3 -1.28 8.86 -8.08
C LEU A 3 -2.61 8.13 -8.27
N GLY A 4 -2.76 7.38 -9.37
CA GLY A 4 -3.99 6.65 -9.71
C GLY A 4 -5.04 7.47 -10.48
N GLU A 5 -4.78 8.75 -10.76
CA GLU A 5 -5.64 9.58 -11.59
C GLU A 5 -5.74 8.99 -13.02
N GLY A 6 -6.97 8.89 -13.55
CA GLY A 6 -7.23 8.27 -14.86
C GLY A 6 -7.24 6.74 -14.88
N CYS A 7 -7.02 6.06 -13.74
CA CYS A 7 -6.98 4.60 -13.65
C CYS A 7 -8.04 4.02 -12.69
N PRO A 8 -9.35 4.30 -12.87
CA PRO A 8 -10.39 3.84 -11.93
C PRO A 8 -10.55 2.30 -11.91
N LEU A 9 -10.09 1.61 -12.95
CA LEU A 9 -10.16 0.15 -13.09
C LEU A 9 -8.90 -0.59 -12.62
N LEU A 10 -7.94 0.12 -12.03
CA LEU A 10 -6.69 -0.49 -11.57
C LEU A 10 -6.95 -1.52 -10.46
N LYS A 11 -6.47 -2.75 -10.66
CA LYS A 11 -6.57 -3.85 -9.71
C LYS A 11 -5.24 -4.18 -9.03
N ASP A 12 -4.14 -4.02 -9.75
CA ASP A 12 -2.82 -4.41 -9.28
C ASP A 12 -1.82 -3.27 -9.53
N ILE A 13 -1.01 -2.96 -8.53
CA ILE A 13 0.04 -1.95 -8.64
C ILE A 13 1.29 -2.35 -7.85
N VAL A 14 2.45 -2.06 -8.44
CA VAL A 14 3.74 -2.20 -7.79
C VAL A 14 4.41 -0.83 -7.71
N ILE A 15 4.70 -0.41 -6.48
CA ILE A 15 5.46 0.79 -6.15
C ILE A 15 6.77 0.33 -5.50
N SER A 16 7.87 0.38 -6.24
CA SER A 16 9.17 -0.14 -5.82
C SER A 16 10.29 0.87 -6.05
N HIS A 17 11.16 1.07 -5.07
CA HIS A 17 12.27 2.04 -5.11
C HIS A 17 11.86 3.50 -5.40
N CYS A 18 10.58 3.84 -5.20
CA CYS A 18 10.07 5.18 -5.46
C CYS A 18 10.30 6.10 -4.24
N ARG A 19 11.39 6.88 -4.26
CA ARG A 19 11.77 7.77 -3.15
C ARG A 19 10.83 8.98 -2.95
N GLN A 20 10.11 9.37 -3.99
CA GLN A 20 9.22 10.55 -3.96
C GLN A 20 7.77 10.20 -3.61
N ILE A 21 7.42 8.91 -3.56
CA ILE A 21 6.07 8.50 -3.18
C ILE A 21 6.00 8.44 -1.66
N THR A 22 4.98 9.11 -1.13
CA THR A 22 4.71 9.24 0.31
C THR A 22 3.35 8.68 0.67
N ASP A 23 3.04 8.64 1.97
CA ASP A 23 1.71 8.31 2.48
C ASP A 23 0.58 9.13 1.82
N ILE A 24 0.86 10.39 1.44
CA ILE A 24 -0.08 11.24 0.70
C ILE A 24 -0.38 10.64 -0.67
N GLY A 25 0.64 10.20 -1.41
CA GLY A 25 0.47 9.54 -2.70
C GLY A 25 -0.33 8.23 -2.59
N VAL A 26 -0.08 7.45 -1.54
CA VAL A 26 -0.85 6.23 -1.25
C VAL A 26 -2.32 6.54 -0.94
N SER A 27 -2.60 7.62 -0.20
CA SER A 27 -3.97 8.09 0.07
C SER A 27 -4.72 8.46 -1.21
N TYR A 28 -4.07 9.18 -2.13
CA TYR A 28 -4.66 9.50 -3.44
C TYR A 28 -4.96 8.23 -4.24
N LEU A 29 -3.99 7.33 -4.36
CA LEU A 29 -4.15 6.04 -5.05
C LEU A 29 -5.34 5.25 -4.49
N ALA A 30 -5.41 5.10 -3.16
CA ALA A 30 -6.46 4.33 -2.51
C ALA A 30 -7.87 4.93 -2.71
N ARG A 31 -7.97 6.26 -2.83
CA ARG A 31 -9.24 6.96 -3.07
C ARG A 31 -9.69 6.91 -4.53
N LYS A 32 -8.75 6.89 -5.48
CA LYS A 32 -9.05 6.92 -6.93
C LYS A 32 -9.20 5.52 -7.52
N CYS A 33 -8.44 4.55 -7.02
CA CYS A 33 -8.44 3.18 -7.51
C CYS A 33 -9.20 2.25 -6.53
N THR A 34 -10.51 2.44 -6.40
CA THR A 34 -11.34 1.68 -5.42
C THR A 34 -11.48 0.19 -5.76
N LEU A 35 -11.06 -0.22 -6.96
CA LEU A 35 -11.06 -1.63 -7.39
C LEU A 35 -9.76 -2.38 -7.09
N LEU A 36 -8.79 -1.74 -6.41
CA LEU A 36 -7.50 -2.34 -6.09
C LEU A 36 -7.65 -3.65 -5.29
N GLU A 37 -7.00 -4.71 -5.77
CA GLU A 37 -6.94 -6.04 -5.17
C GLU A 37 -5.52 -6.38 -4.67
N SER A 38 -4.48 -5.85 -5.30
CA SER A 38 -3.08 -6.08 -4.92
C SER A 38 -2.24 -4.80 -4.94
N CYS A 39 -1.44 -4.58 -3.90
CA CYS A 39 -0.53 -3.44 -3.81
C CYS A 39 0.82 -3.83 -3.22
N HIS A 40 1.91 -3.59 -3.95
CA HIS A 40 3.26 -3.73 -3.42
C HIS A 40 3.86 -2.33 -3.18
N MET A 41 4.40 -2.08 -1.99
CA MET A 41 4.96 -0.78 -1.60
C MET A 41 6.32 -0.95 -0.92
N VAL A 42 7.30 -1.46 -1.67
CA VAL A 42 8.60 -1.91 -1.16
C VAL A 42 9.72 -0.95 -1.55
N TYR A 43 10.75 -0.82 -0.71
CA TYR A 43 11.89 0.08 -0.91
C TYR A 43 11.50 1.55 -1.14
N CYS A 44 10.33 1.94 -0.66
CA CYS A 44 9.80 3.31 -0.72
C CYS A 44 9.87 3.94 0.68
N PRO A 45 10.89 4.75 0.99
CA PRO A 45 11.11 5.28 2.35
C PRO A 45 10.06 6.31 2.78
N GLY A 46 9.39 6.97 1.83
CA GLY A 46 8.32 7.93 2.12
C GLY A 46 6.98 7.28 2.50
N ILE A 47 6.84 5.96 2.33
CA ILE A 47 5.65 5.20 2.71
C ILE A 47 5.90 4.60 4.09
N THR A 48 5.08 4.97 5.06
CA THR A 48 5.20 4.55 6.46
C THR A 48 4.04 3.64 6.87
N GLU A 49 3.95 3.34 8.17
CA GLU A 49 2.78 2.66 8.73
C GLU A 49 1.45 3.37 8.46
N ALA A 50 1.47 4.70 8.29
CA ALA A 50 0.28 5.47 7.98
C ALA A 50 -0.22 5.15 6.56
N GLY A 51 0.65 5.13 5.55
CA GLY A 51 0.27 4.80 4.17
C GLY A 51 -0.27 3.37 4.05
N VAL A 52 0.38 2.41 4.72
CA VAL A 52 -0.13 1.02 4.74
C VAL A 52 -1.50 0.94 5.43
N ALA A 53 -1.68 1.62 6.56
CA ALA A 53 -2.97 1.69 7.24
C ALA A 53 -4.05 2.32 6.35
N THR A 54 -3.74 3.41 5.64
CA THR A 54 -4.65 4.05 4.69
C THR A 54 -5.06 3.10 3.57
N MET A 55 -4.10 2.38 2.97
CA MET A 55 -4.37 1.42 1.90
C MET A 55 -5.35 0.33 2.36
N VAL A 56 -5.09 -0.32 3.50
CA VAL A 56 -5.93 -1.42 3.99
C VAL A 56 -7.28 -0.97 4.56
N THR A 57 -7.44 0.30 4.94
CA THR A 57 -8.71 0.83 5.46
C THR A 57 -9.59 1.46 4.39
N THR A 58 -8.98 1.96 3.31
CA THR A 58 -9.70 2.67 2.24
C THR A 58 -10.09 1.73 1.09
N CYS A 59 -9.23 0.79 0.72
CA CYS A 59 -9.51 -0.14 -0.38
C CYS A 59 -10.25 -1.38 0.11
N SER A 60 -11.59 -1.40 0.00
CA SER A 60 -12.41 -2.53 0.48
C SER A 60 -12.20 -3.85 -0.27
N ARG A 61 -11.59 -3.81 -1.47
CA ARG A 61 -11.34 -4.99 -2.31
C ARG A 61 -9.91 -5.52 -2.21
N ILE A 62 -9.06 -4.90 -1.38
CA ILE A 62 -7.65 -5.29 -1.26
C ILE A 62 -7.53 -6.70 -0.63
N LYS A 63 -6.78 -7.56 -1.30
CA LYS A 63 -6.55 -8.97 -0.93
C LYS A 63 -5.08 -9.25 -0.65
N LYS A 64 -4.18 -8.43 -1.20
CA LYS A 64 -2.73 -8.63 -1.05
C LYS A 64 -2.02 -7.30 -0.89
N VAL A 65 -1.24 -7.16 0.18
CA VAL A 65 -0.33 -6.04 0.39
C VAL A 65 1.07 -6.59 0.65
N LEU A 66 2.07 -6.18 -0.12
CA LEU A 66 3.48 -6.56 0.10
C LEU A 66 4.29 -5.33 0.55
N VAL A 67 4.88 -5.40 1.73
CA VAL A 67 5.63 -4.31 2.36
C VAL A 67 6.79 -4.82 3.22
N GLU A 68 7.73 -3.95 3.57
CA GLU A 68 8.69 -4.23 4.64
C GLU A 68 7.97 -4.32 5.99
N LYS A 69 8.47 -5.20 6.88
CA LYS A 69 7.84 -5.48 8.18
C LYS A 69 7.70 -4.22 9.06
N TRP A 70 8.65 -3.30 8.99
CA TRP A 70 8.64 -2.06 9.79
C TRP A 70 7.53 -1.08 9.37
N LYS A 71 6.96 -1.20 8.16
CA LYS A 71 5.83 -0.37 7.69
C LYS A 71 4.48 -0.85 8.20
N VAL A 72 4.42 -1.85 9.09
CA VAL A 72 3.16 -2.41 9.57
C VAL A 72 3.06 -2.29 11.08
N SER A 73 2.22 -1.34 11.53
CA SER A 73 1.90 -1.20 12.95
C SER A 73 1.22 -2.46 13.50
N ALA A 74 1.32 -2.69 14.81
CA ALA A 74 0.59 -3.78 15.48
C ALA A 74 -0.93 -3.69 15.28
N ARG A 75 -1.48 -2.47 15.15
CA ARG A 75 -2.91 -2.24 14.86
C ARG A 75 -3.26 -2.70 13.45
N THR A 76 -2.45 -2.32 12.46
CA THR A 76 -2.64 -2.70 11.06
C THR A 76 -2.53 -4.22 10.91
N LYS A 77 -1.53 -4.84 11.55
CA LYS A 77 -1.37 -6.30 11.57
C LYS A 77 -2.58 -7.02 12.18
N ARG A 78 -3.11 -6.54 13.31
CA ARG A 78 -4.32 -7.14 13.92
C ARG A 78 -5.55 -7.07 13.02
N ARG A 79 -5.69 -6.00 12.22
CA ARG A 79 -6.85 -5.78 11.36
C ARG A 79 -6.76 -6.51 10.02
N ALA A 80 -5.58 -6.56 9.41
CA ALA A 80 -5.38 -6.95 8.02
C ALA A 80 -4.24 -7.99 7.86
N GLY A 81 -3.86 -8.67 8.94
CA GLY A 81 -2.72 -9.60 8.93
C GLY A 81 -2.83 -10.74 7.92
N SER A 82 -4.05 -11.17 7.57
CA SER A 82 -4.30 -12.23 6.58
C SER A 82 -3.96 -11.84 5.15
N ILE A 83 -3.95 -10.54 4.84
CA ILE A 83 -3.67 -10.02 3.48
C ILE A 83 -2.28 -9.38 3.36
N ILE A 84 -1.63 -9.12 4.50
CA ILE A 84 -0.30 -8.50 4.55
C ILE A 84 0.77 -9.57 4.41
N ASN A 85 1.59 -9.40 3.39
CA ASN A 85 2.79 -10.18 3.11
C ASN A 85 4.00 -9.29 3.40
N TYR A 86 5.05 -9.90 3.93
CA TYR A 86 6.29 -9.20 4.23
C TYR A 86 7.33 -9.51 3.17
N LEU A 87 8.07 -8.49 2.77
CA LEU A 87 9.24 -8.66 1.92
C LEU A 87 10.26 -9.53 2.67
N CYS A 88 10.62 -10.67 2.10
CA CYS A 88 11.63 -11.58 2.64
C CYS A 88 13.01 -11.04 2.24
N VAL A 89 13.52 -10.09 3.02
CA VAL A 89 14.94 -9.74 3.01
C VAL A 89 15.35 -9.57 4.46
N ASP A 90 16.00 -10.60 4.98
CA ASP A 90 16.87 -10.49 6.13
C ASP A 90 18.09 -9.67 5.70
N LEU A 91 18.12 -8.39 6.05
CA LEU A 91 19.33 -7.56 6.05
C LEU A 91 19.52 -7.00 7.45
#